data_AF-A0A146JY01-F1
#
_entry.id   AF-A0A146JY01-F1
#
_cell.length_a   1.000
_cell.length_b   1.000
_cell.length_c   1.000
_cell.angle_alpha   90.00
_cell.angle_beta   90.00
_cell.angle_gamma   90.00
#
_symmetry.space_group_name_H-M   'P 1'
#
loop_
_entity.id
_entity.type
_entity.pdbx_description
1 polymer ?
#
loop_
_entity_poly.entity_id
_entity_poly.type
_entity_poly.pdbx_seq_one_letter_code
_entity_poly.pdbx_strand_id
1 'polypeptide(L)'
;MEFKQIDCFDRNKKFWKFLGLYPDIDIWPYYHYYSIFFIFFVIILYDFLLSINFYFLPRQLDSFIEEMLFYFMELAVTSKVFTFFFQRGKISKALASLESDIFQPTTNEGVEIINKAKKFNVRYWKIVAVVSTTSNFTHVLTPFFVHLFLPVKLELPVCSYSFLSEDTIQRFVYPIFVYQGIGMHFHMWCNVNIDTFFLGVMIFAIAQLDILDIKLRSLTDNIAEDTDVDKNLNLKLNEAINHYSEVVKFCYLIQDIFSVTLFVQFSMASCIICVCLFRFTLPATADYYVFLATYMFIMIIQIMVPCWFGTRIMDKSCLLASAIYSTDWTPRSKRFKSSLRILVERLNHPISIVGGKMFPLSLETFTSIMNSAYSFFTLLRHMQTRDR
;
A
#
# COMPACT_ATOMS: atom_id res chain seq x y z
N MET A 1 28.27 14.67 -5.44
CA MET A 1 27.77 13.30 -5.18
C MET A 1 26.27 13.39 -5.36
N GLU A 2 25.72 12.78 -6.41
CA GLU A 2 24.27 12.84 -6.71
C GLU A 2 23.45 12.36 -5.51
N PHE A 3 22.47 13.17 -5.08
CA PHE A 3 21.57 12.83 -4.01
C PHE A 3 20.52 11.84 -4.52
N LYS A 4 20.71 10.54 -4.26
CA LYS A 4 19.79 9.49 -4.73
C LYS A 4 18.64 9.28 -3.77
N GLN A 5 17.42 9.51 -4.22
CA GLN A 5 16.21 9.33 -3.41
C GLN A 5 15.78 7.86 -3.37
N ILE A 6 15.96 7.14 -4.47
CA ILE A 6 15.51 5.76 -4.64
C ILE A 6 16.27 4.78 -3.74
N ASP A 7 17.47 5.10 -3.25
CA ASP A 7 18.28 4.21 -2.40
C ASP A 7 17.52 3.67 -1.17
N CYS A 8 16.52 4.41 -0.67
CA CYS A 8 15.67 3.92 0.42
C CYS A 8 14.83 2.68 0.05
N PHE A 9 14.59 2.44 -1.24
CA PHE A 9 13.91 1.29 -1.81
C PHE A 9 14.84 0.14 -2.21
N ASP A 10 16.15 0.22 -1.96
CA ASP A 10 17.10 -0.83 -2.36
C ASP A 10 16.77 -2.19 -1.76
N ARG A 11 16.18 -2.20 -0.56
CA ARG A 11 15.67 -3.43 0.07
C ARG A 11 14.50 -3.99 -0.71
N ASN A 12 13.47 -3.18 -0.98
CA ASN A 12 12.33 -3.56 -1.81
C ASN A 12 12.80 -4.10 -3.16
N LYS A 13 13.71 -3.39 -3.83
CA LYS A 13 14.32 -3.80 -5.11
C LYS A 13 14.97 -5.18 -5.04
N LYS A 14 15.74 -5.48 -4.00
CA LYS A 14 16.36 -6.81 -3.81
C LYS A 14 15.30 -7.90 -3.69
N PHE A 15 14.26 -7.68 -2.87
CA PHE A 15 13.16 -8.62 -2.74
C PHE A 15 12.36 -8.78 -4.03
N TRP A 16 12.09 -7.70 -4.77
CA TRP A 16 11.40 -7.80 -6.06
C TRP A 16 12.17 -8.62 -7.09
N LYS A 17 13.50 -8.54 -7.12
CA LYS A 17 14.32 -9.42 -7.98
C LYS A 17 14.14 -10.88 -7.60
N PHE A 18 14.16 -11.17 -6.29
CA PHE A 18 13.98 -12.53 -5.79
C PHE A 18 12.56 -13.06 -6.06
N LEU A 19 11.53 -12.24 -5.84
CA LEU A 19 10.11 -12.58 -6.00
C LEU A 19 9.61 -12.52 -7.46
N GLY A 20 10.49 -12.23 -8.43
CA GLY A 20 10.10 -12.08 -9.84
C GLY A 20 9.33 -10.79 -10.17
N LEU A 21 9.14 -9.87 -9.23
CA LEU A 21 8.33 -8.65 -9.39
C LEU A 21 9.13 -7.42 -9.86
N TYR A 22 10.44 -7.56 -10.10
CA TYR A 22 11.27 -6.42 -10.46
C TYR A 22 10.80 -5.70 -11.76
N PRO A 23 10.72 -4.36 -11.75
CA PRO A 23 10.13 -3.61 -12.86
C PRO A 23 11.01 -3.53 -14.11
N ASP A 24 12.34 -3.47 -13.99
CA ASP A 24 13.22 -3.38 -15.18
C ASP A 24 13.59 -4.78 -15.69
N ILE A 25 13.26 -5.04 -16.96
CA ILE A 25 13.40 -6.36 -17.60
C ILE A 25 14.85 -6.59 -18.08
N ASP A 26 15.63 -5.53 -18.22
CA ASP A 26 16.99 -5.54 -18.79
C ASP A 26 18.07 -6.07 -17.85
N ILE A 27 17.71 -6.60 -16.67
CA ILE A 27 18.71 -7.13 -15.74
C ILE A 27 19.42 -8.32 -16.37
N TRP A 28 18.67 -9.36 -16.78
CA TRP A 28 19.17 -10.58 -17.44
C TRP A 28 18.15 -11.09 -18.46
N PRO A 29 18.58 -11.59 -19.62
CA PRO A 29 17.67 -12.03 -20.70
C PRO A 29 16.68 -13.13 -20.28
N TYR A 30 17.02 -13.94 -19.28
CA TYR A 30 16.16 -15.02 -18.78
C TYR A 30 15.25 -14.62 -17.60
N TYR A 31 15.36 -13.39 -17.10
CA TYR A 31 14.61 -12.94 -15.92
C TYR A 31 13.09 -12.93 -16.16
N HIS A 32 12.66 -12.64 -17.39
CA HIS A 32 11.24 -12.66 -17.76
C HIS A 32 10.63 -14.06 -17.60
N TYR A 33 11.32 -15.10 -18.08
CA TYR A 33 10.89 -16.49 -17.93
C TYR A 33 10.88 -16.93 -16.47
N TYR A 34 11.91 -16.55 -15.70
CA TYR A 34 11.94 -16.80 -14.25
C TYR A 34 10.74 -16.15 -13.55
N SER A 35 10.44 -14.89 -13.84
CA SER A 35 9.31 -14.18 -13.24
C SER A 35 7.98 -14.86 -13.55
N ILE A 36 7.74 -15.28 -14.79
CA ILE A 36 6.49 -15.96 -15.18
C ILE A 36 6.38 -17.30 -14.44
N PHE A 37 7.46 -18.08 -14.45
CA PHE A 37 7.51 -19.37 -13.78
C PHE A 37 7.28 -19.23 -12.27
N PHE A 38 7.96 -18.30 -11.62
CA PHE A 38 7.82 -18.04 -10.19
C PHE A 38 6.38 -17.64 -9.83
N ILE A 39 5.79 -16.68 -10.53
CA ILE A 39 4.41 -16.23 -10.27
C ILE A 39 3.41 -17.36 -10.53
N PHE A 40 3.62 -18.16 -11.57
CA PHE A 40 2.74 -19.30 -11.85
C PHE A 40 2.74 -20.32 -10.70
N PHE A 41 3.91 -20.76 -10.24
CA PHE A 41 4.01 -21.80 -9.21
C PHE A 41 3.69 -21.31 -7.80
N VAL A 42 4.09 -20.08 -7.45
CA VAL A 42 3.99 -19.56 -6.08
C VAL A 42 2.65 -18.87 -5.83
N ILE A 43 2.09 -18.22 -6.85
CA ILE A 43 0.85 -17.42 -6.73
C ILE A 43 -0.31 -18.16 -7.39
N ILE A 44 -0.26 -18.37 -8.71
CA ILE A 44 -1.41 -18.86 -9.48
C ILE A 44 -1.80 -20.28 -9.08
N LEU A 45 -0.83 -21.20 -8.98
CA LEU A 45 -1.09 -22.58 -8.58
C LEU A 45 -1.58 -22.67 -7.13
N TYR A 46 -1.01 -21.85 -6.26
CA TYR A 46 -1.40 -21.78 -4.85
C TYR A 46 -2.86 -21.32 -4.70
N ASP A 47 -3.22 -20.22 -5.35
CA ASP A 47 -4.57 -19.67 -5.33
C ASP A 47 -5.57 -20.61 -5.99
N PHE A 48 -5.17 -21.27 -7.08
CA PHE A 48 -6.02 -22.24 -7.77
C PHE A 48 -6.39 -23.41 -6.85
N LEU A 49 -5.40 -23.97 -6.14
CA LEU A 49 -5.65 -25.04 -5.16
C LEU A 49 -6.52 -24.57 -4.00
N LEU A 50 -6.34 -23.33 -3.54
CA LEU A 50 -7.17 -22.72 -2.51
C LEU A 50 -8.62 -22.52 -2.99
N SER A 51 -8.83 -22.02 -4.22
CA SER A 51 -10.16 -21.88 -4.82
C SER A 51 -10.88 -23.22 -4.97
N ILE A 52 -10.18 -24.28 -5.37
CA ILE A 52 -10.76 -25.64 -5.44
C ILE A 52 -11.20 -26.06 -4.04
N ASN A 53 -10.34 -25.92 -3.04
CA ASN A 53 -10.68 -26.30 -1.68
C ASN A 53 -11.86 -25.53 -1.12
N PHE A 54 -11.96 -24.21 -1.36
CA PHE A 54 -13.09 -23.41 -0.95
C PHE A 54 -14.42 -23.90 -1.56
N TYR A 55 -14.39 -24.42 -2.80
CA TYR A 55 -15.57 -25.01 -3.45
C TYR A 55 -16.03 -26.33 -2.80
N PHE A 56 -15.08 -27.16 -2.35
CA PHE A 56 -15.35 -28.47 -1.74
C PHE A 56 -15.48 -28.42 -0.21
N LEU A 57 -15.38 -27.23 0.39
CA LEU A 57 -15.39 -27.07 1.83
C LEU A 57 -16.73 -27.53 2.44
N PRO A 58 -16.74 -28.29 3.54
CA PRO A 58 -17.98 -28.66 4.21
C PRO A 58 -18.67 -27.39 4.73
N ARG A 59 -20.00 -27.36 4.67
CA ARG A 59 -20.83 -26.21 5.08
C ARG A 59 -20.94 -26.03 6.60
N GLN A 60 -19.88 -26.37 7.34
CA GLN A 60 -19.75 -26.07 8.76
C GLN A 60 -19.29 -24.62 8.91
N LEU A 61 -20.06 -23.82 9.65
CA LEU A 61 -19.86 -22.36 9.74
C LEU A 61 -18.46 -21.97 10.26
N ASP A 62 -17.89 -22.72 11.19
CA ASP A 62 -16.59 -22.41 11.79
C ASP A 62 -15.46 -22.51 10.76
N SER A 63 -15.29 -23.67 10.15
CA SER A 63 -14.27 -23.92 9.13
C SER A 63 -14.49 -23.08 7.86
N PHE A 64 -15.76 -22.87 7.48
CA PHE A 64 -16.09 -22.03 6.32
C PHE A 64 -15.62 -20.59 6.49
N ILE A 65 -15.85 -20.01 7.67
CA ILE A 65 -15.50 -18.61 7.90
C ILE A 65 -13.97 -18.42 7.95
N GLU A 66 -13.24 -19.32 8.61
CA GLU A 66 -11.78 -19.25 8.66
C GLU A 66 -11.16 -19.29 7.26
N GLU A 67 -11.54 -20.29 6.45
CA GLU A 67 -11.01 -20.39 5.09
C GLU A 67 -11.45 -19.22 4.20
N MET A 68 -12.65 -18.66 4.42
CA MET A 68 -13.11 -17.45 3.71
C MET A 68 -12.26 -16.22 4.04
N LEU A 69 -11.84 -16.05 5.31
CA LEU A 69 -10.98 -14.95 5.72
C LEU A 69 -9.63 -15.00 5.00
N PHE A 70 -9.02 -16.19 4.92
CA PHE A 70 -7.78 -16.41 4.17
C PHE A 70 -7.98 -16.20 2.66
N TYR A 71 -9.09 -16.69 2.11
CA TYR A 71 -9.40 -16.53 0.68
C TYR A 71 -9.50 -15.05 0.27
N PHE A 72 -10.18 -14.21 1.06
CA PHE A 72 -10.26 -12.77 0.80
C PHE A 72 -8.90 -12.06 0.88
N MET A 73 -8.00 -12.52 1.77
CA MET A 73 -6.62 -11.99 1.80
C MET A 73 -5.85 -12.35 0.54
N GLU A 74 -5.91 -13.60 0.10
CA GLU A 74 -5.18 -14.04 -1.09
C GLU A 74 -5.68 -13.30 -2.34
N LEU A 75 -6.99 -13.07 -2.47
CA LEU A 75 -7.53 -12.21 -3.55
C LEU A 75 -6.92 -10.80 -3.52
N ALA A 76 -6.73 -10.20 -2.34
CA ALA A 76 -6.11 -8.91 -2.21
C ALA A 76 -4.61 -8.94 -2.58
N VAL A 77 -3.86 -9.95 -2.13
CA VAL A 77 -2.43 -10.12 -2.46
C VAL A 77 -2.23 -10.36 -3.96
N THR A 78 -3.04 -11.20 -4.57
CA THR A 78 -2.97 -11.50 -6.00
C THR A 78 -3.29 -10.26 -6.84
N SER A 79 -4.24 -9.42 -6.41
CA SER A 79 -4.47 -8.13 -7.05
C SER A 79 -3.25 -7.20 -7.00
N LYS A 80 -2.46 -7.23 -5.91
CA LYS A 80 -1.21 -6.45 -5.76
C LYS A 80 -0.13 -6.98 -6.68
N VAL A 81 0.07 -8.30 -6.69
CA VAL A 81 1.05 -8.99 -7.53
C VAL A 81 0.77 -8.70 -9.00
N PHE A 82 -0.48 -8.81 -9.46
CA PHE A 82 -0.85 -8.49 -10.84
C PHE A 82 -0.63 -7.02 -11.18
N THR A 83 -0.92 -6.09 -10.28
CA THR A 83 -0.58 -4.68 -10.49
C THR A 83 0.91 -4.48 -10.69
N PHE A 84 1.75 -5.09 -9.85
CA PHE A 84 3.19 -5.04 -10.04
C PHE A 84 3.64 -5.71 -11.34
N PHE A 85 2.99 -6.80 -11.74
CA PHE A 85 3.31 -7.52 -12.96
C PHE A 85 2.96 -6.74 -14.24
N PHE A 86 1.77 -6.14 -14.30
CA PHE A 86 1.26 -5.45 -15.49
C PHE A 86 1.68 -3.98 -15.55
N GLN A 87 1.89 -3.31 -14.41
CA GLN A 87 2.25 -1.90 -14.36
C GLN A 87 3.76 -1.65 -14.19
N ARG A 88 4.62 -2.64 -14.45
CA ARG A 88 6.10 -2.54 -14.31
C ARG A 88 6.69 -1.29 -14.95
N GLY A 89 6.28 -0.98 -16.18
CA GLY A 89 6.76 0.20 -16.90
C GLY A 89 6.36 1.51 -16.21
N LYS A 90 5.17 1.58 -15.61
CA LYS A 90 4.73 2.76 -14.84
C LYS A 90 5.44 2.85 -13.49
N ILE A 91 5.71 1.72 -12.83
CA ILE A 91 6.50 1.66 -11.58
C ILE A 91 7.92 2.14 -11.83
N SER A 92 8.57 1.71 -12.91
CA SER A 92 9.89 2.19 -13.31
C SER A 92 9.88 3.70 -13.58
N LYS A 93 8.85 4.21 -14.29
CA LYS A 93 8.65 5.65 -14.47
C LYS A 93 8.46 6.40 -13.15
N ALA A 94 7.70 5.86 -12.19
CA ALA A 94 7.50 6.49 -10.89
C ALA A 94 8.82 6.59 -10.10
N LEU A 95 9.63 5.52 -10.13
CA LEU A 95 10.97 5.55 -9.56
C LEU A 95 11.84 6.60 -10.27
N ALA A 96 11.85 6.63 -11.60
CA ALA A 96 12.62 7.62 -12.37
C ALA A 96 12.20 9.07 -12.09
N SER A 97 10.90 9.33 -11.89
CA SER A 97 10.41 10.66 -11.50
C SER A 97 11.01 11.15 -10.18
N LEU A 98 11.26 10.25 -9.22
CA LEU A 98 11.89 10.60 -7.94
C LEU A 98 13.36 11.02 -8.08
N GLU A 99 14.03 10.64 -9.17
CA GLU A 99 15.42 11.06 -9.45
C GLU A 99 15.50 12.21 -10.44
N SER A 100 14.37 12.70 -10.95
CA SER A 100 14.36 13.85 -11.85
C SER A 100 14.99 15.07 -11.19
N ASP A 101 15.69 15.89 -11.98
CA ASP A 101 16.36 17.11 -11.51
C ASP A 101 15.41 18.05 -10.75
N ILE A 102 14.12 18.06 -11.14
CA ILE A 102 13.08 18.89 -10.53
C ILE A 102 12.77 18.46 -9.09
N PHE A 103 12.85 17.16 -8.80
CA PHE A 103 12.55 16.60 -7.47
C PHE A 103 13.78 16.62 -6.55
N GLN A 104 14.95 16.96 -7.08
CA GLN A 104 16.16 17.09 -6.27
C GLN A 104 16.10 18.34 -5.39
N PRO A 105 16.45 18.22 -4.10
CA PRO A 105 16.44 19.36 -3.20
C PRO A 105 17.58 20.32 -3.53
N THR A 106 17.27 21.60 -3.71
CA THR A 106 18.26 22.66 -3.92
C THR A 106 18.67 23.35 -2.62
N THR A 107 17.87 23.22 -1.56
CA THR A 107 18.08 23.86 -0.24
C THR A 107 18.40 22.83 0.83
N ASN A 108 19.13 23.25 1.88
CA ASN A 108 19.45 22.40 3.03
C ASN A 108 18.19 21.87 3.74
N GLU A 109 17.16 22.71 3.87
CA GLU A 109 15.86 22.30 4.41
C GLU A 109 15.19 21.21 3.55
N GLY A 110 15.24 21.35 2.21
CA GLY A 110 14.73 20.32 1.30
C GLY A 110 15.46 18.98 1.43
N VAL A 111 16.79 19.03 1.62
CA VAL A 111 17.61 17.84 1.89
C VAL A 111 17.18 17.18 3.20
N GLU A 112 16.90 17.96 4.24
CA GLU A 112 16.44 17.44 5.53
C GLU A 112 15.06 16.76 5.42
N ILE A 113 14.11 17.38 4.70
CA ILE A 113 12.77 16.84 4.46
C ILE A 113 12.86 15.48 3.75
N ILE A 114 13.64 15.39 2.68
CA ILE A 114 13.78 14.12 1.94
C ILE A 114 14.52 13.08 2.79
N ASN A 115 15.54 13.48 3.56
CA ASN A 115 16.21 12.55 4.48
C ASN A 115 15.26 12.02 5.56
N LYS A 116 14.34 12.84 6.07
CA LYS A 116 13.30 12.41 7.01
C LYS A 116 12.35 11.43 6.37
N ALA A 117 11.90 11.69 5.14
CA ALA A 117 11.09 10.78 4.33
C ALA A 117 11.80 9.42 4.11
N LYS A 118 13.06 9.44 3.68
CA LYS A 118 13.89 8.24 3.48
C LYS A 118 14.03 7.42 4.77
N LYS A 119 14.38 8.08 5.89
CA LYS A 119 14.53 7.43 7.20
C LYS A 119 13.21 6.80 7.66
N PHE A 120 12.09 7.51 7.49
CA PHE A 120 10.78 7.00 7.83
C PHE A 120 10.43 5.77 6.98
N ASN A 121 10.62 5.84 5.66
CA ASN A 121 10.33 4.72 4.74
C ASN A 121 11.13 3.46 5.12
N VAL A 122 12.45 3.60 5.35
CA VAL A 122 13.31 2.48 5.76
C VAL A 122 12.90 1.92 7.13
N ARG A 123 12.54 2.78 8.09
CA ARG A 123 12.08 2.35 9.41
C ARG A 123 10.74 1.61 9.32
N TYR A 124 9.80 2.16 8.56
CA TYR A 124 8.49 1.57 8.33
C TYR A 124 8.62 0.19 7.69
N TRP A 125 9.41 0.06 6.61
CA TRP A 125 9.71 -1.22 5.97
C TRP A 125 10.26 -2.24 6.97
N LYS A 126 11.22 -1.85 7.81
CA LYS A 126 11.81 -2.76 8.82
C LYS A 126 10.77 -3.23 9.84
N ILE A 127 9.94 -2.33 10.35
CA ILE A 127 8.91 -2.66 11.34
C ILE A 127 7.91 -3.66 10.73
N VAL A 128 7.37 -3.34 9.56
CA VAL A 128 6.40 -4.19 8.88
C VAL A 128 7.01 -5.55 8.53
N ALA A 129 8.23 -5.59 7.98
CA ALA A 129 8.90 -6.83 7.64
C ALA A 129 9.14 -7.71 8.88
N VAL A 130 9.61 -7.13 10.00
CA VAL A 130 9.84 -7.89 11.25
C VAL A 130 8.52 -8.43 11.78
N VAL A 131 7.49 -7.59 11.93
CA VAL A 131 6.18 -7.99 12.47
C VAL A 131 5.52 -9.08 11.62
N SER A 132 5.52 -8.91 10.29
CA SER A 132 4.93 -9.90 9.38
C SER A 132 5.73 -11.21 9.36
N THR A 133 7.07 -11.13 9.40
CA THR A 133 7.91 -12.33 9.41
C THR A 133 7.74 -13.10 10.72
N THR A 134 7.75 -12.42 11.87
CA THR A 134 7.54 -13.09 13.17
C THR A 134 6.15 -13.71 13.24
N SER A 135 5.11 -12.98 12.82
CA SER A 135 3.74 -13.51 12.79
C SER A 135 3.61 -14.74 11.88
N ASN A 136 4.19 -14.70 10.67
CA ASN A 136 4.18 -15.83 9.74
C ASN A 136 4.91 -17.05 10.31
N PHE A 137 6.11 -16.85 10.88
CA PHE A 137 6.84 -17.95 11.49
C PHE A 137 6.11 -18.53 12.70
N THR A 138 5.49 -17.68 13.54
CA THR A 138 4.66 -18.17 14.65
C THR A 138 3.49 -18.99 14.12
N HIS A 139 2.76 -18.52 13.10
CA HIS A 139 1.61 -19.23 12.52
C HIS A 139 2.00 -20.58 11.93
N VAL A 140 3.11 -20.65 11.18
CA VAL A 140 3.56 -21.90 10.55
C VAL A 140 4.23 -22.83 11.56
N LEU A 141 5.09 -22.34 12.46
CA LEU A 141 5.88 -23.23 13.33
C LEU A 141 5.10 -23.73 14.55
N THR A 142 4.11 -22.98 15.05
CA THR A 142 3.32 -23.39 16.23
C THR A 142 2.64 -24.76 16.06
N PRO A 143 1.83 -25.01 15.00
CA PRO A 143 1.20 -26.32 14.82
C PRO A 143 2.23 -27.45 14.63
N PHE A 144 3.37 -27.16 14.01
CA PHE A 144 4.46 -28.12 13.86
C PHE A 144 5.08 -28.51 15.21
N PHE A 145 5.39 -27.54 16.08
CA PHE A 145 5.92 -27.82 17.41
C PHE A 145 4.91 -28.51 18.32
N VAL A 146 3.64 -28.12 18.26
CA VAL A 146 2.56 -28.78 19.00
C VAL A 146 2.45 -30.25 18.59
N HIS A 147 2.48 -30.55 17.29
CA HIS A 147 2.49 -31.91 16.78
C HIS A 147 3.74 -32.71 17.17
N LEU A 148 4.91 -32.06 17.29
CA LEU A 148 6.16 -32.71 17.65
C LEU A 148 6.22 -33.09 19.14
N PHE A 149 5.71 -32.21 20.02
CA PHE A 149 5.80 -32.39 21.47
C PHE A 149 4.55 -33.01 22.10
N LEU A 150 3.38 -32.87 21.48
CA LEU A 150 2.11 -33.44 21.92
C LEU A 150 1.60 -34.43 20.87
N PRO A 151 0.93 -35.54 21.27
CA PRO A 151 0.38 -36.52 20.35
C PRO A 151 -0.92 -36.02 19.69
N VAL A 152 -0.87 -34.86 19.05
CA VAL A 152 -1.98 -34.21 18.34
C VAL A 152 -1.74 -34.33 16.84
N LYS A 153 -2.78 -34.39 16.02
CA LYS A 153 -2.64 -34.39 14.56
C LYS A 153 -2.03 -33.06 14.08
N LEU A 154 -1.22 -33.10 13.03
CA LEU A 154 -0.65 -31.89 12.43
C LEU A 154 -1.77 -31.12 11.70
N GLU A 155 -2.10 -29.93 12.19
CA GLU A 155 -3.03 -29.03 11.53
C GLU A 155 -2.32 -28.28 10.39
N LEU A 156 -3.00 -28.19 9.24
CA LEU A 156 -2.49 -27.48 8.08
C LEU A 156 -2.61 -25.96 8.30
N PRO A 157 -1.59 -25.16 7.90
CA PRO A 157 -1.50 -23.76 8.29
C PRO A 157 -2.44 -22.83 7.53
N VAL A 158 -3.03 -23.24 6.40
CA VAL A 158 -3.87 -22.33 5.60
C VAL A 158 -5.21 -22.95 5.26
N CYS A 159 -5.21 -24.16 4.70
CA CYS A 159 -6.46 -24.79 4.31
C CYS A 159 -6.42 -26.30 4.38
N SER A 160 -7.59 -26.89 4.56
CA SER A 160 -7.75 -28.32 4.83
C SER A 160 -7.60 -29.22 3.59
N TYR A 161 -7.62 -28.64 2.37
CA TYR A 161 -7.68 -29.38 1.10
C TYR A 161 -8.77 -30.46 1.08
N SER A 162 -10.00 -30.08 1.46
CA SER A 162 -11.17 -30.96 1.59
C SER A 162 -11.57 -31.72 0.31
N PHE A 163 -10.97 -31.42 -0.85
CA PHE A 163 -11.16 -32.16 -2.09
C PHE A 163 -10.34 -33.47 -2.15
N LEU A 164 -9.35 -33.65 -1.27
CA LEU A 164 -8.55 -34.86 -1.15
C LEU A 164 -9.16 -35.81 -0.11
N SER A 165 -8.98 -37.12 -0.28
CA SER A 165 -9.38 -38.10 0.73
C SER A 165 -8.53 -37.95 2.00
N GLU A 166 -9.11 -38.20 3.17
CA GLU A 166 -8.40 -38.13 4.45
C GLU A 166 -7.13 -39.01 4.47
N ASP A 167 -7.20 -40.20 3.87
CA ASP A 167 -6.04 -41.10 3.73
C ASP A 167 -4.90 -40.48 2.92
N THR A 168 -5.23 -39.73 1.86
CA THR A 168 -4.24 -39.05 1.02
C THR A 168 -3.60 -37.90 1.78
N ILE A 169 -4.40 -37.11 2.51
CA ILE A 169 -3.92 -35.99 3.32
C ILE A 169 -2.97 -36.51 4.40
N GLN A 170 -3.34 -37.57 5.12
CA GLN A 170 -2.49 -38.15 6.17
C GLN A 170 -1.17 -38.68 5.60
N ARG A 171 -1.20 -39.32 4.42
CA ARG A 171 0.01 -39.83 3.76
C ARG A 171 0.96 -38.72 3.30
N PHE A 172 0.43 -37.58 2.86
CA PHE A 172 1.20 -36.45 2.31
C PHE A 172 1.18 -35.21 3.21
N VAL A 173 0.92 -35.36 4.52
CA VAL A 173 0.72 -34.23 5.42
C VAL A 173 1.95 -33.32 5.50
N TYR A 174 3.15 -33.89 5.60
CA TYR A 174 4.41 -33.12 5.67
C TYR A 174 4.72 -32.34 4.38
N PRO A 175 4.69 -32.94 3.17
CA PRO A 175 4.93 -32.16 1.95
C PRO A 175 3.85 -31.11 1.68
N ILE A 176 2.59 -31.39 2.00
CA ILE A 176 1.50 -30.40 1.90
C ILE A 176 1.74 -29.23 2.86
N PHE A 177 2.11 -29.52 4.10
CA PHE A 177 2.42 -28.52 5.11
C PHE A 177 3.59 -27.61 4.67
N VAL A 178 4.67 -28.21 4.16
CA VAL A 178 5.83 -27.46 3.65
C VAL A 178 5.44 -26.60 2.44
N TYR A 179 4.63 -27.13 1.52
CA TYR A 179 4.13 -26.38 0.38
C TYR A 179 3.30 -25.16 0.82
N GLN A 180 2.33 -25.36 1.72
CA GLN A 180 1.49 -24.27 2.23
C GLN A 180 2.30 -23.22 2.99
N GLY A 181 3.24 -23.66 3.85
CA GLY A 181 4.10 -22.75 4.61
C GLY A 181 5.03 -21.92 3.72
N ILE A 182 5.59 -22.51 2.66
CA ILE A 182 6.41 -21.79 1.67
C ILE A 182 5.55 -20.80 0.87
N GLY A 183 4.37 -21.21 0.40
CA GLY A 183 3.44 -20.34 -0.32
C GLY A 183 3.05 -19.12 0.51
N MET A 184 2.57 -19.34 1.74
CA MET A 184 2.21 -18.28 2.69
C MET A 184 3.38 -17.30 2.92
N HIS A 185 4.61 -17.82 3.07
CA HIS A 185 5.79 -16.98 3.25
C HIS A 185 6.06 -16.08 2.05
N PHE A 186 5.98 -16.60 0.83
CA PHE A 186 6.21 -15.81 -0.37
C PHE A 186 5.11 -14.77 -0.62
N HIS A 187 3.84 -15.13 -0.44
CA HIS A 187 2.71 -14.20 -0.55
C HIS A 187 2.83 -13.05 0.45
N MET A 188 3.19 -13.38 1.70
CA MET A 188 3.51 -12.39 2.73
C MET A 188 4.61 -11.42 2.24
N TRP A 189 5.73 -11.92 1.74
CA TRP A 189 6.82 -11.09 1.21
C TRP A 189 6.40 -10.22 0.02
N CYS A 190 5.59 -10.73 -0.90
CA CYS A 190 5.00 -9.94 -1.96
C CYS A 190 4.18 -8.78 -1.38
N ASN A 191 3.27 -9.09 -0.45
CA ASN A 191 2.39 -8.11 0.17
C ASN A 191 3.16 -6.97 0.86
N VAL A 192 4.13 -7.31 1.72
CA VAL A 192 4.90 -6.30 2.47
C VAL A 192 5.74 -5.43 1.56
N ASN A 193 6.39 -5.99 0.54
CA ASN A 193 7.23 -5.18 -0.35
C ASN A 193 6.41 -4.25 -1.25
N ILE A 194 5.17 -4.64 -1.60
CA ILE A 194 4.26 -3.81 -2.40
C ILE A 194 3.66 -2.69 -1.54
N ASP A 195 3.13 -3.01 -0.36
CA ASP A 195 2.49 -2.03 0.52
C ASP A 195 3.48 -0.98 1.03
N THR A 196 4.68 -1.40 1.43
CA THR A 196 5.73 -0.47 1.87
C THR A 196 6.21 0.43 0.75
N PHE A 197 6.28 -0.06 -0.50
CA PHE A 197 6.63 0.78 -1.64
C PHE A 197 5.53 1.80 -1.95
N PHE A 198 4.27 1.37 -1.98
CA PHE A 198 3.13 2.25 -2.18
C PHE A 198 3.11 3.39 -1.14
N LEU A 199 3.33 3.05 0.13
CA LEU A 199 3.44 4.05 1.19
C LEU A 199 4.66 4.95 1.02
N GLY A 200 5.80 4.39 0.65
CA GLY A 200 7.01 5.15 0.36
C GLY A 200 6.78 6.22 -0.71
N VAL A 201 6.18 5.87 -1.85
CA VAL A 201 5.93 6.85 -2.93
C VAL A 201 4.94 7.95 -2.50
N MET A 202 3.93 7.64 -1.67
CA MET A 202 3.05 8.66 -1.10
C MET A 202 3.79 9.59 -0.15
N ILE A 203 4.69 9.08 0.68
CA ILE A 203 5.53 9.90 1.58
C ILE A 203 6.42 10.83 0.78
N PHE A 204 7.00 10.37 -0.34
CA PHE A 204 7.77 11.24 -1.22
C PHE A 204 6.90 12.30 -1.89
N ALA A 205 5.67 11.99 -2.30
CA ALA A 205 4.74 13.01 -2.79
C ALA A 205 4.48 14.10 -1.74
N ILE A 206 4.28 13.72 -0.47
CA ILE A 206 4.13 14.67 0.65
C ILE A 206 5.40 15.49 0.84
N ALA A 207 6.57 14.86 0.83
CA ALA A 207 7.85 15.55 0.96
C ALA A 207 8.07 16.59 -0.15
N GLN A 208 7.68 16.27 -1.39
CA GLN A 208 7.77 17.21 -2.51
C GLN A 208 6.78 18.38 -2.38
N LEU A 209 5.58 18.14 -1.83
CA LEU A 209 4.63 19.21 -1.48
C LEU A 209 5.16 20.11 -0.37
N ASP A 210 5.84 19.56 0.65
CA ASP A 210 6.47 20.34 1.72
C ASP A 210 7.61 21.23 1.17
N ILE A 211 8.44 20.70 0.28
CA ILE A 211 9.48 21.48 -0.40
C ILE A 211 8.86 22.60 -1.23
N LEU A 212 7.78 22.31 -1.94
CA LEU A 212 7.08 23.29 -2.74
C LEU A 212 6.46 24.41 -1.88
N ASP A 213 5.88 24.09 -0.72
CA ASP A 213 5.38 25.10 0.23
C ASP A 213 6.49 26.07 0.66
N ILE A 214 7.67 25.54 1.00
CA ILE A 214 8.85 26.36 1.35
C ILE A 214 9.29 27.22 0.17
N LYS A 215 9.39 26.64 -1.04
CA LYS A 215 9.75 27.39 -2.26
C LYS A 215 8.76 28.53 -2.52
N LEU A 216 7.46 28.29 -2.33
CA LEU A 216 6.42 29.30 -2.53
C LEU A 216 6.50 30.42 -1.50
N ARG A 217 6.68 30.09 -0.21
CA ARG A 217 6.81 31.11 0.86
C ARG A 217 8.04 32.00 0.68
N SER A 218 9.15 31.38 0.27
CA SER A 218 10.42 32.08 0.05
C SER A 218 10.56 32.75 -1.32
N LEU A 219 9.49 32.80 -2.13
CA LEU A 219 9.52 33.45 -3.45
C LEU A 219 9.99 34.91 -3.35
N THR A 220 9.52 35.62 -2.33
CA THR A 220 9.79 37.05 -2.13
C THR A 220 10.92 37.34 -1.16
N ASP A 221 11.55 36.31 -0.59
CA ASP A 221 12.65 36.47 0.38
C ASP A 221 13.96 36.86 -0.32
N ASN A 222 14.77 37.67 0.35
CA ASN A 222 16.10 38.14 -0.10
C ASN A 222 16.10 38.92 -1.42
N ILE A 223 15.03 39.67 -1.69
CA ILE A 223 14.98 40.56 -2.85
C ILE A 223 15.69 41.88 -2.50
N ALA A 224 16.93 42.04 -2.99
CA ALA A 224 17.57 43.36 -3.07
C ALA A 224 16.85 44.23 -4.11
N GLU A 225 16.75 45.54 -3.89
CA GLU A 225 16.09 46.52 -4.78
C GLU A 225 16.87 46.75 -6.09
N ASP A 226 17.08 45.70 -6.87
CA ASP A 226 17.82 45.78 -8.14
C ASP A 226 16.88 45.69 -9.35
N THR A 227 17.35 46.14 -10.51
CA THR A 227 16.52 46.26 -11.73
C THR A 227 16.13 44.90 -12.34
N ASP A 228 16.82 43.81 -11.99
CA ASP A 228 16.58 42.43 -12.48
C ASP A 228 15.65 41.58 -11.58
N VAL A 229 15.10 42.17 -10.51
CA VAL A 229 14.27 41.48 -9.52
C VAL A 229 13.07 40.77 -10.11
N ASP A 230 12.31 41.47 -10.97
CA ASP A 230 11.10 40.92 -11.57
C ASP A 230 11.41 39.71 -12.47
N LYS A 231 12.54 39.73 -13.17
CA LYS A 231 12.96 38.62 -14.04
C LYS A 231 13.31 37.39 -13.20
N ASN A 232 14.12 37.57 -12.15
CA ASN A 232 14.50 36.49 -11.25
C ASN A 232 13.27 35.89 -10.51
N LEU A 233 12.35 36.73 -10.06
CA LEU A 233 11.12 36.30 -9.40
C LEU A 233 10.21 35.48 -10.35
N ASN A 234 10.09 35.88 -11.61
CA ASN A 234 9.35 35.09 -12.61
C ASN A 234 10.04 33.75 -12.91
N LEU A 235 11.38 33.67 -12.89
CA LEU A 235 12.11 32.40 -13.03
C LEU A 235 11.83 31.46 -11.85
N LYS A 236 11.95 31.95 -10.61
CA LYS A 236 11.61 31.18 -9.40
C LYS A 236 10.16 30.69 -9.40
N LEU A 237 9.22 31.55 -9.82
CA LEU A 237 7.82 31.16 -9.94
C LEU A 237 7.61 30.07 -11.00
N ASN A 238 8.26 30.18 -12.15
CA ASN A 238 8.19 29.15 -13.19
C ASN A 238 8.78 27.81 -12.71
N GLU A 239 9.87 27.84 -11.96
CA GLU A 239 10.44 26.64 -11.32
C GLU A 239 9.44 25.99 -10.34
N ALA A 240 8.76 26.80 -9.51
CA ALA A 240 7.73 26.30 -8.60
C ALA A 240 6.52 25.72 -9.34
N ILE A 241 6.07 26.36 -10.44
CA ILE A 241 4.98 25.87 -11.29
C ILE A 241 5.37 24.53 -11.94
N ASN A 242 6.59 24.42 -12.48
CA ASN A 242 7.09 23.19 -13.07
C ASN A 242 7.20 22.07 -12.02
N HIS A 243 7.70 22.39 -10.83
CA HIS A 243 7.76 21.44 -9.72
C HIS A 243 6.37 20.94 -9.33
N TYR A 244 5.41 21.84 -9.12
CA TYR A 244 4.01 21.47 -8.85
C TYR A 244 3.42 20.57 -9.94
N SER A 245 3.64 20.91 -11.22
CA SER A 245 3.17 20.11 -12.36
C SER A 245 3.72 18.68 -12.32
N GLU A 246 5.01 18.52 -12.00
CA GLU A 246 5.62 17.19 -11.85
C GLU A 246 5.09 16.44 -10.62
N VAL A 247 4.85 17.10 -9.48
CA VAL A 247 4.20 16.45 -8.32
C VAL A 247 2.80 15.95 -8.68
N VAL A 248 2.01 16.75 -9.40
CA VAL A 248 0.68 16.36 -9.88
C VAL A 248 0.77 15.14 -10.79
N LYS A 249 1.69 15.14 -11.78
CA LYS A 249 1.92 13.99 -12.68
C LYS A 249 2.33 12.73 -11.90
N PHE A 250 3.20 12.90 -10.90
CA PHE A 250 3.66 11.80 -10.04
C PHE A 250 2.50 11.20 -9.24
N CYS A 251 1.65 12.02 -8.62
CA CYS A 251 0.46 11.54 -7.91
C CYS A 251 -0.54 10.84 -8.84
N TYR A 252 -0.75 11.35 -10.06
CA TYR A 252 -1.59 10.67 -11.06
C TYR A 252 -0.98 9.34 -11.51
N LEU A 253 0.34 9.26 -11.63
CA LEU A 253 1.03 8.01 -11.96
C LEU A 253 0.87 6.97 -10.84
N ILE A 254 1.02 7.38 -9.57
CA ILE A 254 0.74 6.51 -8.41
C ILE A 254 -0.71 6.04 -8.44
N GLN A 255 -1.66 6.95 -8.67
CA GLN A 255 -3.07 6.60 -8.77
C GLN A 255 -3.29 5.55 -9.86
N ASP A 256 -2.77 5.77 -11.07
CA ASP A 256 -2.97 4.88 -12.21
C ASP A 256 -2.32 3.50 -12.02
N ILE A 257 -1.23 3.40 -11.25
CA ILE A 257 -0.62 2.12 -10.87
C ILE A 257 -1.52 1.38 -9.87
N PHE A 258 -1.95 2.04 -8.79
CA PHE A 258 -2.54 1.37 -7.63
C PHE A 258 -4.07 1.39 -7.57
N SER A 259 -4.76 2.09 -8.48
CA SER A 259 -6.20 2.34 -8.39
C SER A 259 -7.03 1.05 -8.23
N VAL A 260 -6.79 0.05 -9.08
CA VAL A 260 -7.53 -1.22 -9.07
C VAL A 260 -7.22 -2.04 -7.82
N THR A 261 -5.95 -2.14 -7.46
CA THR A 261 -5.51 -2.85 -6.26
C THR A 261 -6.07 -2.25 -4.98
N LEU A 262 -6.11 -0.93 -4.87
CA LEU A 262 -6.69 -0.25 -3.71
C LEU A 262 -8.20 -0.53 -3.59
N PHE A 263 -8.90 -0.57 -4.73
CA PHE A 263 -10.30 -0.98 -4.76
C PHE A 263 -10.49 -2.40 -4.20
N VAL A 264 -9.76 -3.38 -4.76
CA VAL A 264 -9.85 -4.78 -4.30
C VAL A 264 -9.46 -4.91 -2.84
N GLN A 265 -8.35 -4.31 -2.42
CA GLN A 265 -7.86 -4.32 -1.04
C GLN A 265 -8.92 -3.78 -0.07
N PHE A 266 -9.53 -2.63 -0.37
CA PHE A 266 -10.51 -2.01 0.53
C PHE A 266 -11.81 -2.81 0.59
N SER A 267 -12.27 -3.38 -0.54
CA SER A 267 -13.43 -4.26 -0.58
C SER A 267 -13.19 -5.54 0.23
N MET A 268 -12.08 -6.25 -0.01
CA MET A 268 -11.75 -7.48 0.72
C MET A 268 -11.56 -7.20 2.21
N ALA A 269 -10.90 -6.11 2.58
CA ALA A 269 -10.73 -5.71 3.97
C ALA A 269 -12.05 -5.38 4.67
N SER A 270 -13.00 -4.73 3.98
CA SER A 270 -14.35 -4.49 4.51
C SER A 270 -15.10 -5.79 4.77
N CYS A 271 -15.05 -6.74 3.82
CA CYS A 271 -15.64 -8.06 3.98
C CYS A 271 -15.02 -8.82 5.15
N ILE A 272 -13.69 -8.81 5.27
CA ILE A 272 -12.97 -9.44 6.37
C ILE A 272 -13.41 -8.85 7.72
N ILE A 273 -13.46 -7.52 7.86
CA ILE A 273 -13.88 -6.86 9.12
C ILE A 273 -15.31 -7.26 9.48
N CYS A 274 -16.23 -7.27 8.51
CA CYS A 274 -17.62 -7.71 8.73
C CYS A 274 -17.68 -9.14 9.27
N VAL A 275 -16.93 -10.04 8.65
CA VAL A 275 -16.86 -11.46 9.02
C VAL A 275 -16.23 -11.65 10.40
N CYS A 276 -15.17 -10.91 10.72
CA CYS A 276 -14.59 -10.91 12.06
C CYS A 276 -15.60 -10.45 13.12
N LEU A 277 -16.31 -9.34 12.88
CA LEU A 277 -17.36 -8.86 13.79
C LEU A 277 -18.45 -9.92 14.01
N PHE A 278 -18.85 -10.61 12.94
CA PHE A 278 -19.81 -11.71 13.04
C PHE A 278 -19.28 -12.87 13.89
N ARG A 279 -18.03 -13.30 13.66
CA ARG A 279 -17.39 -14.38 14.44
C ARG A 279 -17.27 -14.07 15.92
N PHE A 280 -17.08 -12.81 16.31
CA PHE A 280 -17.08 -12.41 17.73
C PHE A 280 -18.40 -12.70 18.45
N THR A 281 -19.51 -12.89 17.73
CA THR A 281 -20.80 -13.22 18.34
C THR A 281 -21.04 -14.72 18.55
N LEU A 282 -20.19 -15.57 17.97
CA LEU A 282 -20.27 -17.02 18.08
C LEU A 282 -19.32 -17.51 19.19
N PRO A 283 -19.67 -18.57 19.93
CA PRO A 283 -18.82 -19.12 20.99
C PRO A 283 -17.54 -19.72 20.39
N ALA A 284 -16.39 -19.31 20.91
CA ALA A 284 -15.08 -19.83 20.52
C ALA A 284 -14.11 -19.82 21.72
N THR A 285 -12.92 -20.39 21.54
CA THR A 285 -11.85 -20.36 22.55
C THR A 285 -11.25 -18.96 22.69
N ALA A 286 -10.67 -18.66 23.85
CA ALA A 286 -10.04 -17.37 24.11
C ALA A 286 -8.91 -17.05 23.10
N ASP A 287 -8.08 -18.05 22.78
CA ASP A 287 -6.97 -17.91 21.83
C ASP A 287 -7.46 -17.53 20.43
N TYR A 288 -8.59 -18.09 20.00
CA TYR A 288 -9.22 -17.76 18.73
C TYR A 288 -9.72 -16.31 18.67
N TYR A 289 -10.31 -15.80 19.76
CA TYR A 289 -10.71 -14.39 19.82
C TYR A 289 -9.52 -13.45 19.76
N VAL A 290 -8.38 -13.81 20.37
CA VAL A 290 -7.14 -13.02 20.28
C VAL A 290 -6.63 -13.00 18.84
N PHE A 291 -6.59 -14.15 18.16
CA PHE A 291 -6.26 -14.23 16.74
C PHE A 291 -7.19 -13.34 15.90
N LEU A 292 -8.49 -13.46 16.09
CA LEU A 292 -9.48 -12.68 15.35
C LEU A 292 -9.36 -11.17 15.58
N ALA A 293 -9.09 -10.75 16.82
CA ALA A 293 -8.90 -9.34 17.17
C ALA A 293 -7.63 -8.77 16.54
N THR A 294 -6.53 -9.51 16.60
CA THR A 294 -5.26 -9.10 15.96
C THR A 294 -5.39 -9.03 14.44
N TYR A 295 -6.07 -10.00 13.83
CA TYR A 295 -6.34 -10.01 12.40
C TYR A 295 -7.20 -8.82 11.97
N MET A 296 -8.32 -8.57 12.65
CA MET A 296 -9.18 -7.41 12.40
C MET A 296 -8.41 -6.08 12.54
N PHE A 297 -7.58 -5.96 13.58
CA PHE A 297 -6.77 -4.76 13.82
C PHE A 297 -5.78 -4.50 12.67
N ILE A 298 -5.12 -5.54 12.16
CA ILE A 298 -4.22 -5.43 11.00
C ILE A 298 -5.00 -4.95 9.76
N MET A 299 -6.19 -5.49 9.51
CA MET A 299 -7.01 -5.08 8.36
C MET A 299 -7.47 -3.62 8.45
N ILE A 300 -7.82 -3.16 9.64
CA ILE A 300 -8.14 -1.75 9.90
C ILE A 300 -6.93 -0.87 9.57
N ILE A 301 -5.72 -1.24 10.04
CA ILE A 301 -4.48 -0.51 9.74
C ILE A 301 -4.21 -0.48 8.23
N GLN A 302 -4.40 -1.59 7.51
CA GLN A 302 -4.17 -1.66 6.06
C GLN A 302 -5.06 -0.71 5.26
N ILE A 303 -6.26 -0.36 5.74
CA ILE A 303 -7.12 0.67 5.12
C ILE A 303 -6.75 2.07 5.64
N MET A 304 -6.62 2.21 6.96
CA MET A 304 -6.42 3.50 7.63
C MET A 304 -5.15 4.20 7.17
N VAL A 305 -4.03 3.48 7.05
CA VAL A 305 -2.72 4.07 6.75
C VAL A 305 -2.71 4.71 5.35
N PRO A 306 -3.09 4.03 4.25
CA PRO A 306 -3.28 4.66 2.95
C PRO A 306 -4.19 5.90 2.96
N CYS A 307 -5.34 5.80 3.63
CA CYS A 307 -6.30 6.91 3.73
C CYS A 307 -5.72 8.11 4.48
N TRP A 308 -4.92 7.87 5.52
CA TRP A 308 -4.23 8.92 6.27
C TRP A 308 -3.23 9.66 5.39
N PHE A 309 -2.37 8.94 4.65
CA PHE A 309 -1.41 9.55 3.74
C PHE A 309 -2.09 10.27 2.57
N GLY A 310 -3.18 9.70 2.03
CA GLY A 310 -4.01 10.36 1.01
C GLY A 310 -4.61 11.68 1.49
N THR A 311 -5.19 11.71 2.70
CA THR A 311 -5.66 12.95 3.33
C THR A 311 -4.51 13.95 3.54
N ARG A 312 -3.32 13.50 3.96
CA ARG A 312 -2.17 14.39 4.11
C ARG A 312 -1.72 15.02 2.79
N ILE A 313 -1.72 14.28 1.68
CA ILE A 313 -1.44 14.82 0.35
C ILE A 313 -2.46 15.91 -0.01
N MET A 314 -3.75 15.62 0.23
CA MET A 314 -4.85 16.56 -0.03
C MET A 314 -4.68 17.84 0.80
N ASP A 315 -4.51 17.71 2.12
CA ASP A 315 -4.33 18.85 3.04
C ASP A 315 -3.13 19.71 2.64
N LYS A 316 -1.98 19.09 2.37
CA LYS A 316 -0.76 19.79 1.96
C LYS A 316 -0.93 20.52 0.64
N SER A 317 -1.64 19.91 -0.31
CA SER A 317 -1.93 20.57 -1.59
C SER A 317 -2.84 21.80 -1.44
N CYS A 318 -3.82 21.78 -0.53
CA CYS A 318 -4.67 22.94 -0.23
C CYS A 318 -3.87 24.10 0.37
N LEU A 319 -2.91 23.80 1.25
CA LEU A 319 -2.12 24.81 1.94
C LEU A 319 -1.20 25.61 1.01
N LEU A 320 -0.84 25.06 -0.16
CA LEU A 320 -0.02 25.76 -1.15
C LEU A 320 -0.68 27.06 -1.63
N ALA A 321 -2.01 27.09 -1.76
CA ALA A 321 -2.72 28.31 -2.13
C ALA A 321 -2.53 29.39 -1.06
N SER A 322 -2.64 29.03 0.22
CA SER A 322 -2.39 29.93 1.35
C SER A 322 -0.93 30.39 1.43
N ALA A 323 0.03 29.52 1.07
CA ALA A 323 1.44 29.87 1.01
C ALA A 323 1.71 31.01 0.02
N ILE A 324 1.05 30.99 -1.14
CA ILE A 324 1.15 32.08 -2.12
C ILE A 324 0.64 33.40 -1.54
N TYR A 325 -0.49 33.41 -0.84
CA TYR A 325 -1.02 34.62 -0.22
C TYR A 325 -0.09 35.22 0.85
N SER A 326 0.79 34.40 1.46
CA SER A 326 1.79 34.89 2.43
C SER A 326 3.01 35.56 1.80
N THR A 327 3.14 35.52 0.48
CA THR A 327 4.23 36.23 -0.23
C THR A 327 3.94 37.71 -0.40
N ASP A 328 4.97 38.55 -0.50
CA ASP A 328 4.80 39.98 -0.77
C ASP A 328 4.56 40.24 -2.28
N TRP A 329 3.36 39.88 -2.75
CA TRP A 329 2.97 39.93 -4.17
C TRP A 329 2.40 41.29 -4.60
N THR A 330 1.96 42.14 -3.66
CA THR A 330 1.32 43.43 -3.92
C THR A 330 2.19 44.42 -4.73
N PRO A 331 3.49 44.60 -4.45
CA PRO A 331 4.32 45.55 -5.20
C PRO A 331 4.84 45.00 -6.54
N ARG A 332 4.56 43.73 -6.88
CA ARG A 332 5.22 43.03 -7.99
C ARG A 332 4.60 43.33 -9.37
N SER A 333 5.35 43.02 -10.43
CA SER A 333 4.94 43.23 -11.83
C SER A 333 3.60 42.57 -12.19
N LYS A 334 2.90 43.15 -13.18
CA LYS A 334 1.64 42.60 -13.71
C LYS A 334 1.79 41.16 -14.20
N ARG A 335 2.93 40.83 -14.81
CA ARG A 335 3.23 39.48 -15.31
C ARG A 335 3.31 38.45 -14.17
N PHE A 336 4.01 38.80 -13.09
CA PHE A 336 4.11 37.95 -11.91
C PHE A 336 2.73 37.71 -11.29
N LYS A 337 1.97 38.78 -11.06
CA LYS A 337 0.60 38.70 -10.51
C LYS A 337 -0.33 37.84 -11.36
N SER A 338 -0.26 37.98 -12.69
CA SER A 338 -1.10 37.18 -13.59
C SER A 338 -0.75 35.68 -13.53
N SER A 339 0.53 35.34 -13.48
CA SER A 339 0.98 33.95 -13.39
C SER A 339 0.61 33.32 -12.05
N LEU A 340 0.76 34.09 -10.98
CA LEU A 340 0.41 33.72 -9.61
C LEU A 340 -1.11 33.48 -9.47
N ARG A 341 -1.95 34.30 -10.10
CA ARG A 341 -3.41 34.10 -10.13
C ARG A 341 -3.79 32.76 -10.78
N ILE A 342 -3.16 32.42 -11.91
CA ILE A 342 -3.40 31.15 -12.60
C ILE A 342 -2.95 29.98 -11.70
N LEU A 343 -1.81 30.11 -11.03
CA LEU A 343 -1.33 29.10 -10.09
C LEU A 343 -2.30 28.91 -8.92
N VAL A 344 -2.77 29.99 -8.28
CA VAL A 344 -3.76 29.89 -7.19
C VAL A 344 -5.04 29.19 -7.65
N GLU A 345 -5.55 29.55 -8.82
CA GLU A 345 -6.73 28.87 -9.38
C GLU A 345 -6.50 27.37 -9.55
N ARG A 346 -5.29 26.97 -9.99
CA ARG A 346 -4.93 25.55 -10.08
C ARG A 346 -4.79 24.88 -8.71
N LEU A 347 -4.22 25.57 -7.72
CA LEU A 347 -4.02 25.05 -6.36
C LEU A 347 -5.32 24.89 -5.58
N ASN A 348 -6.37 25.64 -5.94
CA ASN A 348 -7.71 25.46 -5.39
C ASN A 348 -8.33 24.09 -5.77
N HIS A 349 -7.72 23.35 -6.69
CA HIS A 349 -8.06 21.96 -6.96
C HIS A 349 -7.05 21.03 -6.26
N PRO A 350 -7.39 20.48 -5.08
CA PRO A 350 -6.47 19.68 -4.31
C PRO A 350 -6.11 18.38 -5.01
N ILE A 351 -4.89 17.92 -4.75
CA ILE A 351 -4.39 16.64 -5.27
C ILE A 351 -5.00 15.53 -4.42
N SER A 352 -5.79 14.67 -5.05
CA SER A 352 -6.40 13.50 -4.41
C SER A 352 -6.10 12.24 -5.21
N ILE A 353 -5.64 11.19 -4.54
CA ILE A 353 -5.42 9.87 -5.14
C ILE A 353 -6.73 9.09 -5.04
N VAL A 354 -7.23 8.57 -6.16
CA VAL A 354 -8.53 7.89 -6.23
C VAL A 354 -8.39 6.38 -6.47
N GLY A 355 -8.95 5.58 -5.57
CA GLY A 355 -9.08 4.12 -5.69
C GLY A 355 -10.25 3.72 -6.59
N GLY A 356 -10.02 2.77 -7.50
CA GLY A 356 -10.99 2.29 -8.48
C GLY A 356 -11.63 3.35 -9.38
N LYS A 357 -11.07 4.57 -9.43
CA LYS A 357 -11.73 5.79 -9.96
C LYS A 357 -13.09 6.11 -9.31
N MET A 358 -13.36 5.55 -8.12
CA MET A 358 -14.65 5.68 -7.44
C MET A 358 -14.56 6.46 -6.14
N PHE A 359 -13.50 6.28 -5.34
CA PHE A 359 -13.37 6.94 -4.04
C PHE A 359 -11.98 7.57 -3.85
N PRO A 360 -11.90 8.77 -3.26
CA PRO A 360 -10.63 9.36 -2.87
C PRO A 360 -10.00 8.56 -1.71
N LEU A 361 -8.68 8.54 -1.62
CA LEU A 361 -7.99 8.04 -0.43
C LEU A 361 -8.09 9.11 0.65
N SER A 362 -9.11 9.00 1.49
CA SER A 362 -9.34 9.93 2.59
C SER A 362 -9.81 9.23 3.87
N LEU A 363 -9.64 9.91 5.01
CA LEU A 363 -10.19 9.44 6.29
C LEU A 363 -11.72 9.36 6.30
N GLU A 364 -12.40 10.16 5.46
CA GLU A 364 -13.84 10.04 5.24
C GLU A 364 -14.19 8.70 4.58
N THR A 365 -13.42 8.31 3.55
CA THR A 365 -13.58 7.00 2.90
C THR A 365 -13.27 5.85 3.86
N PHE A 366 -12.24 5.96 4.69
CA PHE A 366 -11.99 4.99 5.77
C PHE A 366 -13.22 4.84 6.69
N THR A 367 -13.78 5.96 7.14
CA THR A 367 -14.96 5.98 8.02
C THR A 367 -16.18 5.35 7.31
N SER A 368 -16.38 5.66 6.04
CA SER A 368 -17.44 5.07 5.22
C SER A 368 -17.31 3.54 5.08
N ILE A 369 -16.09 3.04 4.88
CA ILE A 369 -15.81 1.59 4.81
C ILE A 369 -16.10 0.91 6.15
N MET A 370 -15.68 1.52 7.26
CA MET A 370 -15.95 0.99 8.61
C MET A 370 -17.44 0.95 8.92
N ASN A 371 -18.17 2.02 8.59
CA ASN A 371 -19.62 2.07 8.76
C ASN A 371 -20.32 1.01 7.91
N SER A 372 -19.89 0.82 6.66
CA SER A 372 -20.44 -0.21 5.78
C SER A 372 -20.21 -1.61 6.33
N ALA A 373 -18.99 -1.92 6.78
CA ALA A 373 -18.69 -3.21 7.41
C ALA A 373 -19.55 -3.47 8.66
N TYR A 374 -19.74 -2.45 9.49
CA TYR A 374 -20.61 -2.55 10.67
C TYR A 374 -22.09 -2.74 10.29
N SER A 375 -22.60 -2.03 9.28
CA SER A 375 -23.97 -2.21 8.78
C SER A 375 -24.22 -3.60 8.20
N PHE A 376 -23.27 -4.17 7.45
CA PHE A 376 -23.38 -5.55 6.98
C PHE A 376 -23.35 -6.54 8.15
N PHE A 377 -22.50 -6.30 9.16
CA PHE A 377 -22.48 -7.10 10.38
C PHE A 377 -23.83 -7.07 11.11
N THR A 378 -24.44 -5.90 11.32
CA THR A 378 -25.73 -5.80 12.02
C THR A 378 -26.85 -6.49 11.25
N LEU A 379 -26.83 -6.43 9.91
CA LEU A 379 -27.75 -7.18 9.05
C LEU A 379 -27.60 -8.69 9.23
N LEU A 380 -26.37 -9.22 9.16
CA LEU A 380 -26.09 -10.64 9.36
C LEU A 380 -26.55 -11.11 10.74
N ARG A 381 -26.25 -10.32 11.78
CA ARG A 381 -26.70 -10.61 13.15
C ARG A 381 -28.23 -10.62 13.26
N HIS A 382 -28.91 -9.68 12.62
CA HIS A 382 -30.37 -9.62 12.63
C HIS A 382 -31.01 -10.83 11.95
N MET A 383 -30.46 -11.26 10.81
CA MET A 383 -30.89 -12.49 10.13
C MET A 383 -30.73 -13.72 11.02
N GLN A 384 -29.57 -13.87 11.68
CA GLN A 384 -29.32 -14.98 12.59
C GLN A 384 -30.29 -15.01 13.78
N THR A 385 -30.64 -13.85 14.33
CA THR A 385 -31.62 -13.77 15.43
C THR A 385 -33.05 -14.07 15.00
N ARG A 386 -33.37 -13.97 13.71
CA ARG A 386 -34.71 -14.25 13.17
C ARG A 386 -34.94 -15.74 12.89
N ASP A 387 -33.88 -16.49 12.64
CA ASP A 387 -33.91 -17.94 12.38
C ASP A 387 -33.81 -18.78 13.68
N ARG A 388 -33.69 -18.14 14.84
CA ARG A 388 -33.81 -18.74 16.18
C ARG A 388 -35.15 -18.39 16.78
#